data_AF-A0A0R3M4U5-F1
#
_entry.id   AF-A0A0R3M4U5-F1
#
_cell.length_a   1.000
_cell.length_b   1.000
_cell.length_c   1.000
_cell.angle_alpha   90.00
_cell.angle_beta   90.00
_cell.angle_gamma   90.00
#
_symmetry.space_group_name_H-M   'P 1'
#
loop_
_entity.id
_entity.type
_entity.pdbx_description
1 polymer ?
#
loop_
_entity_poly.entity_id
_entity_poly.type
_entity_poly.pdbx_seq_one_letter_code
_entity_poly.pdbx_strand_id
1 'polypeptide(L)' 'MKKTISVPEAGREYFDLGRNASYEAAKRGDIPTIRIGKILRVPVIALEEMLSPKRSEVA' A
#
# COMPACT_ATOMS: atom_id res chain seq x y z
N MET A 1 10.10 -11.97 5.42
CA MET A 1 9.27 -11.03 4.63
C MET A 1 9.46 -9.62 5.18
N LYS A 2 9.67 -8.61 4.32
CA LYS A 2 9.80 -7.22 4.77
C LYS A 2 8.44 -6.76 5.34
N LYS A 3 8.44 -6.10 6.50
CA LYS A 3 7.19 -5.56 7.10
C LYS A 3 6.72 -4.27 6.42
N THR A 4 7.64 -3.57 5.76
CA THR A 4 7.34 -2.36 5.00
C THR A 4 8.13 -2.33 3.70
N ILE A 5 7.52 -1.85 2.63
CA ILE A 5 8.15 -1.66 1.32
C ILE A 5 8.13 -0.19 0.89
N SER A 6 8.82 0.15 -0.19
CA SER A 6 8.76 1.51 -0.75
C SER A 6 7.44 1.73 -1.50
N VAL A 7 7.04 2.99 -1.69
CA VAL A 7 5.82 3.32 -2.45
C VAL A 7 5.86 2.77 -3.89
N PRO A 8 6.96 2.90 -4.66
CA PRO A 8 7.02 2.30 -6.01
C PRO A 8 7.01 0.77 -6.02
N GLU A 9 7.57 0.12 -4.99
CA GLU A 9 7.54 -1.35 -4.84
C GLU A 9 6.10 -1.81 -4.61
N ALA A 10 5.36 -1.16 -3.71
CA ALA A 10 3.94 -1.45 -3.49
C ALA A 10 3.08 -1.20 -4.73
N GLY A 11 3.27 -0.07 -5.40
CA GLY A 11 2.50 0.26 -6.60
C GLY A 11 2.72 -0.75 -7.73
N ARG A 12 3.96 -1.20 -7.93
CA ARG A 12 4.28 -2.23 -8.92
C ARG A 12 3.70 -3.59 -8.55
N GLU A 13 3.91 -4.05 -7.32
CA GLU A 13 3.57 -5.42 -6.91
C GLU A 13 2.06 -5.64 -6.75
N TYR A 14 1.30 -4.63 -6.32
CA TYR A 14 -0.13 -4.78 -6.01
C TYR A 14 -1.07 -4.18 -7.07
N PHE A 15 -0.59 -3.21 -7.86
CA PHE A 15 -1.46 -2.41 -8.74
C PHE A 15 -0.91 -2.20 -10.15
N ASP A 16 0.22 -2.83 -10.51
CA ASP A 16 0.91 -2.66 -11.80
C ASP A 16 1.20 -1.19 -12.16
N LEU A 17 1.54 -0.37 -11.16
CA LEU A 17 1.81 1.05 -11.33
C LEU A 17 3.30 1.35 -11.54
N GLY A 18 3.56 2.34 -12.41
CA GLY A 18 4.87 2.99 -12.49
C GLY A 18 5.17 3.87 -11.27
N ARG A 19 6.43 4.34 -11.14
CA ARG A 19 6.90 5.13 -9.98
C ARG A 19 6.05 6.35 -9.68
N ASN A 20 5.75 7.18 -10.68
CA ASN A 20 5.00 8.42 -10.48
C ASN A 20 3.55 8.13 -10.10
N ALA A 21 2.91 7.19 -10.79
CA ALA A 21 1.55 6.75 -10.48
C ALA A 21 1.45 6.18 -9.05
N SER A 22 2.48 5.48 -8.58
CA SER A 22 2.56 4.96 -7.22
C SER A 22 2.58 6.08 -6.17
N TYR A 23 3.36 7.15 -6.38
CA TYR A 23 3.38 8.30 -5.47
C TYR A 23 2.08 9.10 -5.50
N GLU A 24 1.45 9.25 -6.67
CA GLU A 24 0.14 9.90 -6.76
C GLU A 24 -0.94 9.08 -6.04
N ALA A 25 -0.92 7.75 -6.17
CA ALA A 25 -1.80 6.86 -5.41
C ALA A 25 -1.57 6.98 -3.90
N ALA A 26 -0.31 7.01 -3.45
CA ALA A 26 0.00 7.26 -2.04
C ALA A 26 -0.48 8.64 -1.55
N LYS A 27 -0.38 9.69 -2.39
CA LYS A 27 -0.86 11.04 -2.08
C LYS A 27 -2.38 11.12 -1.96
N ARG A 28 -3.11 10.36 -2.79
CA ARG A 28 -4.58 10.24 -2.71
C ARG A 28 -5.07 9.38 -1.55
N GLY A 29 -4.19 8.55 -0.99
CA GLY A 29 -4.53 7.60 0.08
C GLY A 29 -4.92 6.21 -0.42
N ASP A 30 -4.84 5.96 -1.73
CA ASP A 30 -5.11 4.65 -2.33
C ASP A 30 -4.08 3.60 -1.88
N ILE A 31 -2.84 4.03 -1.59
CA ILE A 31 -1.79 3.20 -0.99
C ILE A 31 -1.58 3.64 0.47
N PRO A 32 -1.74 2.73 1.46
CA PRO A 32 -1.56 3.06 2.86
C PRO A 32 -0.07 3.35 3.12
N THR A 33 0.24 4.57 3.59
CA THR A 33 1.61 4.99 3.85
C THR A 33 1.82 5.50 5.25
N ILE A 34 3.01 5.23 5.79
CA ILE A 34 3.54 5.82 7.02
C ILE A 34 4.80 6.63 6.68
N ARG A 35 5.00 7.72 7.39
CA ARG A 35 6.17 8.58 7.22
C ARG A 35 7.11 8.41 8.41
N ILE A 36 8.33 7.98 8.10
CA ILE A 36 9.42 7.80 9.07
C ILE A 36 10.51 8.80 8.70
N GLY A 37 10.54 9.92 9.41
CA GLY A 37 11.39 11.07 9.05
C GLY A 37 11.08 11.59 7.65
N LYS A 38 12.07 11.52 6.75
CA LYS A 38 11.94 11.95 5.34
C LYS A 38 11.49 10.83 4.39
N ILE A 39 11.28 9.61 4.90
CA ILE A 39 11.01 8.42 4.08
C ILE A 39 9.53 8.05 4.19
N LEU A 40 8.91 7.79 3.04
CA LEU A 40 7.56 7.24 2.95
C LEU A 40 7.65 5.71 2.76
N ARG A 41 6.92 4.96 3.58
CA ARG A 41 6.90 3.49 3.57
C ARG A 41 5.47 2.98 3.54
N VAL A 42 5.28 1.83 2.92
CA VAL A 42 3.99 1.12 2.84
C VAL A 42 4.06 -0.08 3.79
N PRO A 43 3.27 -0.12 4.87
CA PRO A 43 3.11 -1.32 5.68
C PRO A 43 2.41 -2.40 4.86
N VAL A 44 3.07 -3.55 4.68
CA VAL A 44 2.53 -4.65 3.85
C VAL A 44 1.22 -5.17 4.44
N ILE A 45 1.16 -5.32 5.77
CA ILE A 45 -0.03 -5.81 6.48
C ILE A 45 -1.26 -4.93 6.24
N ALA A 46 -1.10 -3.60 6.27
CA ALA A 46 -2.22 -2.68 6.06
C ALA A 46 -2.74 -2.78 4.61
N LEU A 47 -1.83 -2.94 3.65
CA LEU A 47 -2.20 -3.10 2.25
C LEU A 47 -2.90 -4.44 2.00
N GLU A 48 -2.42 -5.52 2.59
CA GLU A 48 -3.06 -6.84 2.50
C GLU A 48 -4.44 -6.86 3.18
N GLU A 49 -4.59 -6.21 4.33
CA GLU A 49 -5.89 -6.08 5.01
C GLU A 49 -6.91 -5.31 4.17
N MET A 50 -6.49 -4.27 3.44
CA MET A 50 -7.36 -3.52 2.53
C MET A 50 -7.86 -4.38 1.36
N LEU A 51 -7.03 -5.31 0.88
CA LEU A 51 -7.33 -6.19 -0.25
C LEU A 51 -7.99 -7.51 0.17
N SER A 52 -7.91 -7.84 1.45
CA SER A 52 -8.51 -9.06 1.99
C SER A 52 -10.02 -9.01 1.80
N PRO A 53 -10.65 -10.06 1.25
CA PRO A 53 -12.10 -10.11 1.16
C PRO A 53 -12.65 -10.04 2.59
N LYS A 54 -13.40 -8.98 2.89
CA LYS A 54 -14.20 -8.95 4.12
C LYS A 54 -15.16 -10.13 4.02
N ARG A 55 -14.94 -11.15 4.86
CA ARG A 55 -15.91 -12.22 5.06
C ARG A 55 -17.16 -11.52 5.57
N SER A 56 -18.11 -11.24 4.68
CA SER A 56 -19.41 -10.75 5.09
C SER A 56 -19.99 -11.82 6.00
N GLU A 57 -20.22 -11.47 7.26
CA GLU A 57 -21.03 -12.28 8.16
C GLU A 57 -22.39 -12.47 7.47
N VAL A 58 -22.60 -13.66 6.93
CA VAL A 58 -23.92 -14.15 6.58
C VAL A 58 -24.65 -14.36 7.89
N ALA A 59 -25.46 -13.37 8.27
CA ALA A 59 -26.49 -13.48 9.28
C ALA A 59 -27.60 -14.43 8.83
#